data_AF-A0A258KAG4-F1
#
_entry.id   AF-A0A258KAG4-F1
#
_cell.length_a   1.000
_cell.length_b   1.000
_cell.length_c   1.000
_cell.angle_alpha   90.00
_cell.angle_beta   90.00
_cell.angle_gamma   90.00
#
_symmetry.space_group_name_H-M   'P 1'
#
loop_
_entity.id
_entity.type
_entity.pdbx_description
1 polymer ?
#
loop_
_entity_poly.entity_id
_entity_poly.type
_entity_poly.pdbx_seq_one_letter_code
_entity_poly.pdbx_strand_id
1 'polypeptide(L)'
;MSLSVSARAVHHPLKAPFRISRGVKTAAEVVVVEVRSGDHIGRGESVPYARYDETVAGVLAQLKPVLAVLQRDGEGNIDHGAALAVLAPGAARNALDCALWDLRAKLTGVSVAEATGLPVP
;
A
#
# COMPACT_ATOMS: atom_id res chain seq x y z
N MET A 1 21.30 -5.57 -2.60
CA MET A 1 20.77 -4.60 -1.62
C MET A 1 19.51 -5.21 -1.05
N SER A 2 19.43 -5.40 0.27
CA SER A 2 18.26 -5.97 0.92
C SER A 2 17.13 -4.95 1.02
N LEU A 3 15.89 -5.40 0.85
CA LEU A 3 14.71 -4.56 1.08
C LEU A 3 14.41 -4.46 2.57
N SER A 4 13.90 -3.30 2.99
CA SER A 4 13.23 -3.15 4.27
C SER A 4 11.77 -2.82 4.00
N VAL A 5 10.85 -3.54 4.65
CA VAL A 5 9.41 -3.35 4.46
C VAL A 5 8.71 -3.17 5.78
N SER A 6 7.62 -2.40 5.78
CA SER A 6 6.75 -2.25 6.94
C SER A 6 5.31 -1.98 6.52
N ALA A 7 4.37 -2.35 7.40
CA ALA A 7 2.98 -1.93 7.32
C ALA A 7 2.51 -1.50 8.70
N ARG A 8 1.75 -0.41 8.77
CA ARG A 8 1.23 0.12 10.05
C ARG A 8 -0.15 0.74 9.87
N ALA A 9 -0.93 0.72 10.94
CA ALA A 9 -2.13 1.52 11.06
C ALA A 9 -1.75 3.00 11.28
N VAL A 10 -2.48 3.91 10.66
CA VAL A 10 -2.37 5.35 10.92
C VAL A 10 -3.77 5.92 11.14
N HIS A 11 -3.90 6.72 12.19
CA HIS A 11 -5.14 7.40 12.56
C HIS A 11 -5.05 8.88 12.18
N HIS A 12 -5.94 9.32 11.29
CA HIS A 12 -6.03 10.73 10.89
C HIS A 12 -7.36 11.33 11.37
N PRO A 13 -7.34 12.24 12.36
CA PRO A 13 -8.54 12.94 12.79
C PRO A 13 -9.10 13.77 11.64
N LEU A 14 -10.41 13.72 11.43
CA LEU A 14 -11.06 14.59 10.45
C LEU A 14 -11.30 15.97 11.06
N LYS A 15 -11.15 17.02 10.24
CA LYS A 15 -11.46 18.41 10.65
C LYS A 15 -12.90 18.57 11.17
N ALA A 16 -13.83 17.79 10.63
CA ALA A 16 -15.22 17.71 11.05
C ALA A 16 -15.78 16.30 10.77
N PRO A 17 -16.86 15.87 11.45
CA PRO A 17 -17.48 14.58 11.20
C PRO A 17 -17.94 14.43 9.75
N PHE A 18 -17.49 13.37 9.07
CA PHE A 18 -17.92 13.00 7.72
C PHE A 18 -19.11 12.04 7.80
N ARG A 19 -20.26 12.43 7.25
CA ARG A 19 -21.52 11.67 7.33
C ARG A 19 -21.98 11.19 5.98
N ILE A 20 -22.40 9.92 5.94
CA ILE A 20 -23.14 9.32 4.82
C ILE A 20 -24.37 8.58 5.40
N SER A 21 -25.29 8.10 4.55
CA SER A 21 -26.50 7.39 5.02
C SER A 21 -26.24 6.18 5.91
N ARG A 22 -25.04 5.58 5.84
CA ARG A 22 -24.63 4.40 6.61
C ARG A 22 -23.91 4.72 7.93
N GLY A 23 -23.64 6.00 8.23
CA GLY A 23 -22.98 6.36 9.49
C GLY A 23 -22.09 7.59 9.40
N VAL A 24 -21.34 7.81 10.47
CA VAL A 24 -20.49 8.97 10.69
C VAL A 24 -19.07 8.52 10.99
N LYS A 25 -18.10 9.08 10.29
CA LYS A 25 -16.67 8.95 10.62
C LYS A 25 -16.15 10.25 11.23
N THR A 26 -15.37 10.14 12.29
CA THR A 26 -14.63 11.26 12.89
C THR A 26 -13.13 11.18 12.61
N ALA A 27 -12.65 10.05 12.10
CA ALA A 27 -11.28 9.81 11.69
C ALA A 27 -11.23 8.92 10.45
N ALA A 28 -10.12 9.03 9.70
CA ALA A 28 -9.72 8.06 8.70
C ALA A 28 -8.71 7.09 9.34
N GLU A 29 -9.11 5.82 9.44
CA GLU A 29 -8.24 4.72 9.80
C GLU A 29 -7.65 4.15 8.51
N VAL A 30 -6.34 4.27 8.34
CA VAL A 30 -5.64 3.85 7.13
C VAL A 30 -4.54 2.84 7.44
N VAL A 31 -4.15 2.06 6.45
CA VAL A 31 -2.97 1.22 6.49
C VAL A 31 -1.95 1.77 5.50
N VAL A 32 -0.75 2.07 6.00
CA VAL A 32 0.36 2.53 5.17
C VAL A 32 1.40 1.44 5.08
N VAL A 33 1.78 1.10 3.85
CA VAL A 33 2.90 0.20 3.50
C VAL A 33 4.08 1.05 3.04
N GLU A 34 5.27 0.74 3.56
CA GLU A 34 6.53 1.30 3.07
C GLU A 34 7.46 0.18 2.60
N VAL A 35 8.09 0.35 1.44
CA VAL A 35 9.10 -0.55 0.87
C VAL A 35 10.33 0.28 0.55
N ARG A 36 11.46 -0.06 1.17
CA ARG A 36 12.73 0.66 1.02
C ARG A 36 13.76 -0.20 0.29
N SER A 37 14.43 0.42 -0.69
CA SER A 37 15.59 -0.14 -1.40
C SER A 37 16.68 0.93 -1.47
N GLY A 38 17.78 0.74 -0.74
CA GLY A 38 18.82 1.76 -0.58
C GLY A 38 18.26 3.04 0.05
N ASP A 39 18.40 4.17 -0.66
CA ASP A 39 17.92 5.49 -0.22
C ASP A 39 16.49 5.81 -0.69
N HIS A 40 15.90 4.94 -1.52
CA HIS A 40 14.55 5.14 -2.03
C HIS A 40 13.51 4.41 -1.16
N ILE A 41 12.41 5.09 -0.87
CA ILE A 41 11.28 4.56 -0.12
C ILE A 41 10.02 4.76 -0.95
N GLY A 42 9.38 3.65 -1.35
CA GLY A 42 8.03 3.66 -1.88
C GLY A 42 7.00 3.57 -0.78
N ARG A 43 5.92 4.33 -0.90
CA ARG A 43 4.82 4.42 0.05
C ARG A 43 3.50 4.18 -0.64
N GLY A 44 2.64 3.39 -0.01
CA GLY A 44 1.28 3.17 -0.45
C GLY A 44 0.34 3.17 0.74
N GLU A 45 -0.88 3.66 0.52
CA GLU A 45 -1.89 3.80 1.55
C GLU A 45 -3.21 3.20 1.06
N SER A 46 -3.94 2.58 1.98
CA SER A 46 -5.31 2.17 1.73
C SER A 46 -6.20 2.41 2.95
N VAL A 47 -7.50 2.50 2.69
CA VAL A 47 -8.53 2.65 3.72
C VAL A 47 -9.30 1.33 3.82
N PRO A 48 -9.10 0.50 4.85
CA PRO A 48 -9.93 -0.67 5.09
C PRO A 48 -11.40 -0.27 5.20
N TYR A 49 -12.27 -0.91 4.42
CA TYR A 49 -13.67 -0.52 4.34
C TYR A 49 -14.61 -1.59 4.91
N ALA A 50 -15.22 -1.30 6.06
CA ALA A 50 -16.11 -2.23 6.76
C ALA A 50 -17.31 -2.71 5.93
N ARG A 51 -17.75 -1.93 4.93
CA ARG A 51 -18.82 -2.36 3.99
C ARG A 51 -18.38 -3.55 3.12
N TYR A 52 -17.08 -3.74 2.94
CA TYR A 52 -16.48 -4.87 2.22
C TYR A 52 -15.81 -5.85 3.19
N ASP A 53 -16.26 -5.87 4.45
CA ASP A 53 -15.78 -6.78 5.50
C ASP A 53 -14.28 -6.63 5.83
N GLU A 54 -13.71 -5.46 5.52
CA GLU A 54 -12.32 -5.16 5.83
C GLU A 54 -12.17 -4.45 7.18
N THR A 55 -11.10 -4.79 7.88
CA THR A 55 -10.67 -4.13 9.12
C THR A 55 -9.18 -3.80 9.03
N VAL A 56 -8.71 -2.80 9.79
CA VAL A 56 -7.28 -2.48 9.89
C VAL A 56 -6.45 -3.71 10.28
N ALA A 57 -6.89 -4.45 11.31
CA ALA A 57 -6.21 -5.65 11.77
C ALA A 57 -6.18 -6.75 10.69
N GLY A 58 -7.29 -6.97 9.99
CA GLY A 58 -7.38 -7.94 8.90
C GLY A 58 -6.45 -7.60 7.74
N VAL A 59 -6.40 -6.33 7.33
CA VAL A 59 -5.53 -5.86 6.25
C VAL A 59 -4.05 -6.00 6.63
N LEU A 60 -3.67 -5.65 7.86
CA LEU A 60 -2.30 -5.85 8.35
C LEU A 60 -1.93 -7.35 8.39
N ALA A 61 -2.87 -8.21 8.78
CA ALA A 61 -2.66 -9.65 8.79
C ALA A 61 -2.45 -10.23 7.37
N GLN A 62 -3.20 -9.74 6.38
CA GLN A 62 -3.03 -10.11 4.97
C GLN A 62 -1.67 -9.67 4.41
N LEU A 63 -1.20 -8.47 4.77
CA LEU A 63 0.08 -7.94 4.32
C LEU A 63 1.29 -8.69 4.90
N LYS A 64 1.22 -9.09 6.17
CA LYS A 64 2.34 -9.69 6.92
C LYS A 64 3.09 -10.81 6.18
N PRO A 65 2.45 -11.88 5.67
CA PRO A 65 3.18 -12.96 4.98
C PRO A 65 3.84 -12.49 3.69
N VAL A 66 3.18 -11.63 2.92
CA VAL A 66 3.71 -11.13 1.63
C VAL A 66 4.91 -10.23 1.84
N LEU A 67 4.84 -9.34 2.84
CA LEU A 67 5.95 -8.49 3.23
C LEU A 67 7.16 -9.31 3.72
N ALA A 68 6.93 -10.39 4.49
CA ALA A 68 8.02 -11.28 4.92
C ALA A 68 8.73 -11.94 3.73
N VAL A 69 7.97 -12.36 2.70
CA VAL A 69 8.53 -12.91 1.45
C VAL A 69 9.32 -11.85 0.70
N LEU A 70 8.76 -10.64 0.51
CA LEU A 70 9.44 -9.53 -0.16
C LEU A 70 10.74 -9.13 0.55
N GLN A 71 10.75 -9.10 1.88
CA GLN A 71 11.95 -8.76 2.64
C GLN A 71 13.06 -9.82 2.48
N ARG A 72 12.69 -11.10 2.37
CA ARG A 72 13.62 -12.22 2.21
C ARG A 72 14.17 -12.31 0.78
N ASP A 73 13.29 -12.18 -0.21
CA ASP A 73 13.59 -12.51 -1.61
C ASP A 73 13.92 -11.27 -2.46
N GLY A 74 13.66 -10.06 -1.94
CA GLY A 74 13.68 -8.80 -2.69
C GLY A 74 15.06 -8.25 -3.04
N GLU A 75 16.08 -9.07 -3.23
CA GLU A 75 17.37 -8.57 -3.69
C GLU A 75 17.36 -8.34 -5.22
N GLY A 76 17.47 -7.07 -5.63
CA GLY A 76 17.68 -6.70 -7.03
C GLY A 76 16.41 -6.36 -7.79
N ASN A 77 15.52 -7.33 -8.04
CA ASN A 77 14.34 -7.14 -8.89
C ASN A 77 13.06 -7.61 -8.19
N ILE A 78 12.22 -6.67 -7.77
CA ILE A 78 10.92 -6.99 -7.19
C ILE A 78 9.99 -7.46 -8.30
N ASP A 79 9.58 -8.73 -8.26
CA ASP A 79 8.48 -9.20 -9.10
C ASP A 79 7.16 -8.65 -8.56
N HIS A 80 6.79 -7.48 -9.11
CA HIS A 80 5.56 -6.76 -8.78
C HIS A 80 4.33 -7.65 -8.99
N GLY A 81 4.29 -8.42 -10.08
CA GLY A 81 3.16 -9.29 -10.40
C GLY A 81 3.00 -10.42 -9.38
N ALA A 82 4.08 -11.13 -9.06
CA ALA A 82 4.07 -12.20 -8.09
C ALA A 82 3.72 -11.71 -6.67
N ALA A 83 4.24 -10.53 -6.28
CA ALA A 83 3.93 -9.92 -4.99
C ALA A 83 2.43 -9.62 -4.81
N LEU A 84 1.73 -9.24 -5.89
CA LEU A 84 0.31 -8.95 -5.85
C LEU A 84 -0.58 -10.17 -6.08
N ALA A 85 -0.09 -11.20 -6.77
CA ALA A 85 -0.87 -12.40 -7.09
C ALA A 85 -1.31 -13.18 -5.84
N VAL A 86 -0.56 -13.04 -4.75
CA VAL A 86 -0.87 -13.67 -3.44
C VAL A 86 -1.90 -12.89 -2.61
N LEU A 87 -2.31 -11.69 -3.05
CA LEU A 87 -3.33 -10.88 -2.40
C LEU A 87 -4.59 -10.80 -3.25
N ALA A 88 -5.74 -11.07 -2.62
CA ALA A 88 -7.04 -10.78 -3.22
C ALA A 88 -7.21 -9.26 -3.47
N PRO A 89 -8.06 -8.85 -4.42
CA PRO A 89 -8.45 -7.44 -4.55
C PRO A 89 -8.98 -6.88 -3.23
N GLY A 90 -8.43 -5.76 -2.78
CA GLY A 90 -8.77 -5.16 -1.49
C GLY A 90 -7.72 -4.17 -1.00
N ALA A 91 -7.93 -3.63 0.18
CA ALA A 91 -7.10 -2.60 0.80
C ALA A 91 -5.64 -3.08 1.00
N ALA A 92 -5.39 -4.34 1.34
CA ALA A 92 -4.04 -4.88 1.46
C ALA A 92 -3.28 -4.79 0.12
N ARG A 93 -3.89 -5.31 -0.96
CA ARG A 93 -3.30 -5.28 -2.29
C ARG A 93 -3.09 -3.85 -2.77
N ASN A 94 -4.05 -2.96 -2.52
CA ASN A 94 -3.96 -1.55 -2.89
C ASN A 94 -2.74 -0.86 -2.25
N ALA A 95 -2.58 -0.97 -0.92
CA ALA A 95 -1.46 -0.32 -0.24
C ALA A 95 -0.11 -0.88 -0.70
N LEU A 96 0.01 -2.19 -0.91
CA LEU A 96 1.25 -2.79 -1.41
C LEU A 96 1.54 -2.38 -2.86
N ASP A 97 0.55 -2.44 -3.75
CA ASP A 97 0.69 -2.09 -5.16
C ASP A 97 1.19 -0.64 -5.32
N CYS A 98 0.54 0.30 -4.63
CA CYS A 98 0.97 1.70 -4.64
C CYS A 98 2.39 1.89 -4.09
N ALA A 99 2.76 1.18 -3.02
CA ALA A 99 4.11 1.26 -2.46
C ALA A 99 5.18 0.77 -3.45
N LEU A 100 4.89 -0.30 -4.20
CA LEU A 100 5.79 -0.83 -5.22
C LEU A 100 5.89 0.10 -6.43
N TRP A 101 4.78 0.70 -6.88
CA TRP A 101 4.78 1.71 -7.93
C TRP A 101 5.60 2.95 -7.55
N ASP A 102 5.41 3.47 -6.35
CA ASP A 102 6.15 4.63 -5.86
C ASP A 102 7.66 4.32 -5.72
N LEU A 103 8.03 3.13 -5.22
CA LEU A 103 9.42 2.70 -5.16
C LEU A 103 10.04 2.59 -6.56
N ARG A 104 9.33 1.97 -7.50
CA ARG A 104 9.79 1.81 -8.89
C ARG A 104 10.07 3.16 -9.51
N ALA A 105 9.16 4.11 -9.39
CA ALA A 105 9.33 5.45 -9.94
C ALA A 105 10.58 6.16 -9.40
N LYS A 106 10.84 6.02 -8.09
CA LYS A 106 12.03 6.57 -7.44
C LYS A 106 13.32 5.88 -7.86
N LEU A 107 13.29 4.56 -8.08
CA LEU A 107 14.45 3.79 -8.52
C LEU A 107 14.81 4.05 -9.98
N THR A 108 13.83 4.24 -10.87
CA THR A 108 14.07 4.39 -12.30
C THR A 108 14.08 5.83 -12.78
N GLY A 109 13.57 6.77 -11.98
CA GLY A 109 13.35 8.16 -12.41
C GLY A 109 12.18 8.34 -13.39
N VAL A 110 11.44 7.27 -13.70
CA VAL A 110 10.26 7.31 -14.57
C VAL A 110 9.02 7.44 -13.69
N SER A 111 8.25 8.51 -13.87
CA SER A 111 7.04 8.72 -13.07
C SER A 111 6.00 7.61 -13.28
N VAL A 112 5.12 7.40 -12.30
CA VAL A 112 4.00 6.44 -12.44
C VAL A 112 3.11 6.82 -13.63
N ALA A 113 2.88 8.12 -13.85
CA ALA A 113 2.10 8.62 -14.98
C ALA A 113 2.72 8.19 -16.32
N GLU A 114 4.02 8.43 -16.52
CA GLU A 114 4.74 7.98 -17.72
C GLU A 114 4.75 6.45 -17.85
N ALA A 115 5.01 5.73 -16.76
CA ALA A 115 5.12 4.27 -16.77
C ALA A 115 3.79 3.55 -17.09
N THR A 116 2.65 4.19 -16.79
CA THR A 116 1.32 3.65 -17.12
C THR A 116 0.88 4.01 -18.55
N GLY A 117 1.48 5.04 -19.16
CA GLY A 117 1.10 5.53 -20.49
C GLY A 117 -0.34 6.06 -20.55
N LEU A 118 -0.98 6.30 -19.39
CA LEU A 118 -2.34 6.81 -19.32
C LEU A 118 -2.34 8.33 -19.57
N PRO A 119 -3.44 8.88 -20.12
CA PRO A 119 -3.59 10.32 -20.25
C PRO A 119 -3.48 10.99 -18.87
N VAL A 120 -2.61 11.99 -18.77
CA VAL A 120 -2.55 12.84 -17.58
C VAL A 120 -3.73 13.83 -17.66
N PRO A 121 -4.59 13.92 -16.63
CA PRO A 121 -5.71 14.87 -16.60
C PRO A 121 -5.28 16.34 -16.69
#